data_AF-A0AAU6MM83-F1
#
_entry.id   AF-A0AAU6MM83-F1
#
_cell.length_a   1.000
_cell.length_b   1.000
_cell.length_c   1.000
_cell.angle_alpha   90.00
_cell.angle_beta   90.00
_cell.angle_gamma   90.00
#
_symmetry.space_group_name_H-M   'P 1'
#
loop_
_entity.id
_entity.type
_entity.pdbx_description
1 polymer ?
#
loop_
_entity_poly.entity_id
_entity_poly.type
_entity_poly.pdbx_seq_one_letter_code
_entity_poly.pdbx_strand_id
1 'polypeptide(L)'
;MTDGSTLALLERLRAADWSGDWDHAFEHAQSRRLLMHEYLRRAALWAQAYGAEAEWPFFDVTQYVDKDFQLPPELAAELDACLKKVAYGARKTCGAAVRFAALHARGDIALPDLYEPLVLFYERGGEFLQDGAGLLDLTGVSIRPRKLQNHLADLPFLTFDGRTLDALDAKGRITYHVAADRSGPVLRRRLFKAEQHDEVFTPELRWEPTDRLRLADEKGTDAVHVQIGDIEAAELVQATVRGASGS
;
A
#
# COMPACT_ATOMS: atom_id res chain seq x y z
N MET A 1 5.99 -30.56 -4.93
CA MET A 1 4.72 -29.99 -4.45
C MET A 1 4.81 -28.50 -4.66
N THR A 2 4.07 -27.95 -5.61
CA THR A 2 3.93 -26.52 -5.82
C THR A 2 3.31 -25.91 -4.57
N ASP A 3 4.02 -24.98 -3.93
CA ASP A 3 3.58 -24.40 -2.67
C ASP A 3 2.34 -23.53 -2.91
N GLY A 4 1.29 -23.75 -2.11
CA GLY A 4 -0.02 -23.13 -2.30
C GLY A 4 0.03 -21.59 -2.25
N SER A 5 1.03 -21.04 -1.55
CA SER A 5 1.31 -19.61 -1.46
C SER A 5 1.63 -18.97 -2.82
N THR A 6 2.42 -19.65 -3.66
CA THR A 6 2.90 -19.10 -4.93
C THR A 6 1.83 -19.15 -6.01
N LEU A 7 1.03 -20.24 -6.02
CA LEU A 7 -0.12 -20.34 -6.91
C LEU A 7 -1.20 -19.31 -6.53
N ALA A 8 -1.46 -19.11 -5.22
CA ALA A 8 -2.36 -18.07 -4.76
C ALA A 8 -1.90 -16.67 -5.20
N LEU A 9 -0.59 -16.37 -5.14
CA LEU A 9 -0.05 -15.11 -5.65
C LEU A 9 -0.25 -14.96 -7.17
N LEU A 10 -0.04 -16.02 -7.96
CA LEU A 10 -0.33 -15.97 -9.40
C LEU A 10 -1.81 -15.67 -9.68
N GLU A 11 -2.73 -16.27 -8.93
CA GLU A 11 -4.16 -15.99 -9.07
C GLU A 11 -4.51 -14.54 -8.71
N ARG A 12 -3.91 -13.99 -7.64
CA ARG A 12 -4.04 -12.57 -7.29
C ARG A 12 -3.59 -11.65 -8.42
N LEU A 13 -2.42 -11.93 -9.01
CA LEU A 13 -1.90 -11.16 -10.14
C LEU A 13 -2.77 -11.29 -11.40
N ARG A 14 -3.43 -12.43 -11.62
CA ARG A 14 -4.37 -12.63 -12.73
C ARG A 14 -5.69 -11.89 -12.52
N ALA A 15 -6.12 -11.78 -11.28
CA ALA A 15 -7.38 -11.12 -10.89
C ALA A 15 -7.26 -9.59 -10.87
N ALA A 16 -6.06 -9.04 -10.69
CA ALA A 16 -5.82 -7.61 -10.77
C ALA A 16 -6.23 -7.04 -12.14
N ASP A 17 -6.79 -5.83 -12.13
CA ASP A 17 -7.17 -5.14 -13.36
C ASP A 17 -5.95 -4.48 -14.02
N TRP A 18 -5.61 -4.96 -15.22
CA TRP A 18 -4.53 -4.46 -16.05
C TRP A 18 -5.01 -3.72 -17.30
N SER A 19 -6.32 -3.51 -17.44
CA SER A 19 -6.95 -2.94 -18.65
C SER A 19 -6.63 -1.46 -18.86
N GLY A 20 -6.20 -0.76 -17.80
CA GLY A 20 -5.99 0.68 -17.81
C GLY A 20 -7.28 1.47 -17.56
N ASP A 21 -8.32 0.86 -16.99
CA ASP A 21 -9.42 1.59 -16.40
C ASP A 21 -8.93 2.32 -15.13
N TRP A 22 -8.79 3.64 -15.25
CA TRP A 22 -8.20 4.47 -14.21
C TRP A 22 -9.20 4.84 -13.11
N ASP A 23 -10.51 4.61 -13.30
CA ASP A 23 -11.51 4.98 -12.29
C ASP A 23 -11.30 4.17 -11.01
N HIS A 24 -11.06 2.86 -11.13
CA HIS A 24 -10.77 2.00 -9.98
C HIS A 24 -9.49 2.42 -9.25
N ALA A 25 -8.41 2.72 -10.00
CA ALA A 25 -7.16 3.21 -9.43
C ALA A 25 -7.33 4.56 -8.70
N PHE A 26 -8.11 5.47 -9.29
CA PHE A 26 -8.40 6.79 -8.73
C PHE A 26 -9.21 6.70 -7.43
N GLU A 27 -10.16 5.76 -7.37
CA GLU A 27 -10.93 5.50 -6.16
C GLU A 27 -10.06 4.95 -5.02
N HIS A 28 -8.94 4.31 -5.34
CA HIS A 28 -7.99 3.73 -4.38
C HIS A 28 -6.69 4.53 -4.18
N ALA A 29 -6.64 5.79 -4.60
CA ALA A 29 -5.41 6.58 -4.65
C ALA A 29 -4.68 6.68 -3.29
N GLN A 30 -5.41 6.77 -2.17
CA GLN A 30 -4.81 6.96 -0.85
C GLN A 30 -4.18 5.68 -0.32
N SER A 31 -4.89 4.56 -0.37
CA SER A 31 -4.37 3.26 0.03
C SER A 31 -3.21 2.83 -0.87
N ARG A 32 -3.31 3.02 -2.19
CA ARG A 32 -2.20 2.80 -3.15
C ARG A 32 -0.95 3.59 -2.77
N ARG A 33 -1.09 4.87 -2.40
CA ARG A 33 0.05 5.68 -1.96
C ARG A 33 0.73 5.10 -0.72
N LEU A 34 -0.05 4.70 0.28
CA LEU A 34 0.48 4.11 1.52
C LEU A 34 1.17 2.76 1.27
N LEU A 35 0.57 1.92 0.44
CA LEU A 35 1.14 0.65 0.01
C LEU A 35 2.45 0.85 -0.76
N MET A 36 2.51 1.81 -1.67
CA MET A 36 3.76 2.14 -2.39
C MET A 36 4.84 2.66 -1.42
N HIS A 37 4.50 3.51 -0.45
CA HIS A 37 5.45 3.92 0.58
C HIS A 37 5.99 2.73 1.39
N GLU A 38 5.12 1.80 1.78
CA GLU A 38 5.54 0.60 2.50
C GLU A 38 6.42 -0.31 1.63
N TYR A 39 6.11 -0.45 0.35
CA TYR A 39 6.96 -1.17 -0.60
C TYR A 39 8.35 -0.54 -0.67
N LEU A 40 8.45 0.79 -0.86
CA LEU A 40 9.74 1.50 -0.94
C LEU A 40 10.55 1.33 0.36
N ARG A 41 9.88 1.37 1.51
CA ARG A 41 10.46 1.10 2.84
C ARG A 41 11.04 -0.30 2.93
N ARG A 42 10.26 -1.33 2.57
CA ARG A 42 10.71 -2.73 2.58
C ARG A 42 11.81 -2.97 1.55
N ALA A 43 11.68 -2.42 0.35
CA ALA A 43 12.72 -2.49 -0.69
C ALA A 43 14.05 -1.89 -0.19
N ALA A 44 14.01 -0.82 0.59
CA ALA A 44 15.21 -0.23 1.18
C ALA A 44 15.86 -1.16 2.22
N LEU A 45 15.07 -1.80 3.09
CA LEU A 45 15.58 -2.80 4.04
C LEU A 45 16.25 -3.98 3.33
N TRP A 46 15.59 -4.51 2.31
CA TRP A 46 16.11 -5.60 1.50
C TRP A 46 17.37 -5.21 0.73
N ALA A 47 17.39 -4.02 0.13
CA ALA A 47 18.55 -3.54 -0.58
C ALA A 47 19.77 -3.37 0.35
N GLN A 48 19.57 -2.83 1.55
CA GLN A 48 20.64 -2.70 2.55
C GLN A 48 21.13 -4.07 3.04
N ALA A 49 20.23 -5.00 3.30
CA ALA A 49 20.59 -6.31 3.86
C ALA A 49 21.41 -7.17 2.87
N TYR A 50 21.18 -7.01 1.57
CA TYR A 50 21.80 -7.84 0.53
C TYR A 50 22.76 -7.08 -0.40
N GLY A 51 23.08 -5.82 -0.10
CA GLY A 51 24.00 -5.00 -0.91
C GLY A 51 23.47 -4.70 -2.32
N ALA A 52 22.16 -4.48 -2.45
CA ALA A 52 21.46 -4.23 -3.72
C ALA A 52 21.04 -2.75 -3.90
N GLU A 53 21.70 -1.82 -3.21
CA GLU A 53 21.29 -0.40 -3.17
C GLU A 53 21.32 0.28 -4.53
N ALA A 54 22.14 -0.18 -5.47
CA ALA A 54 22.22 0.35 -6.83
C ALA A 54 21.00 0.03 -7.70
N GLU A 55 20.28 -1.06 -7.39
CA GLU A 55 19.09 -1.48 -8.14
C GLU A 55 17.76 -1.06 -7.46
N TRP A 56 17.85 -0.41 -6.30
CA TRP A 56 16.69 0.12 -5.59
C TRP A 56 15.96 1.18 -6.43
N PRO A 57 14.61 1.23 -6.43
CA PRO A 57 13.69 0.44 -5.59
C PRO A 57 13.14 -0.82 -6.26
N PHE A 58 13.15 -0.90 -7.59
CA PHE A 58 12.45 -1.95 -8.33
C PHE A 58 13.43 -3.00 -8.82
N PHE A 59 13.77 -3.95 -7.97
CA PHE A 59 14.70 -5.04 -8.26
C PHE A 59 14.10 -6.39 -7.94
N ASP A 60 14.70 -7.45 -8.48
CA ASP A 60 14.38 -8.81 -8.08
C ASP A 60 15.34 -9.26 -6.98
N VAL A 61 14.85 -9.25 -5.75
CA VAL A 61 15.64 -9.63 -4.57
C VAL A 61 16.14 -11.07 -4.61
N THR A 62 15.46 -11.98 -5.33
CA THR A 62 15.89 -13.38 -5.41
C THR A 62 17.27 -13.51 -6.05
N GLN A 63 17.62 -12.62 -6.98
CA GLN A 63 18.95 -12.56 -7.61
C GLN A 63 20.08 -12.21 -6.63
N TYR A 64 19.75 -11.72 -5.44
CA TYR A 64 20.71 -11.36 -4.40
C TYR A 64 20.72 -12.38 -3.25
N VAL A 65 19.56 -12.94 -2.94
CA VAL A 65 19.40 -13.96 -1.88
C VAL A 65 20.00 -15.30 -2.31
N ASP A 66 19.67 -15.77 -3.51
CA ASP A 66 20.12 -17.04 -4.07
C ASP A 66 20.24 -16.89 -5.59
N LYS A 67 21.47 -16.63 -6.07
CA LYS A 67 21.76 -16.38 -7.49
C LYS A 67 21.47 -17.57 -8.39
N ASP A 68 21.51 -18.77 -7.84
CA ASP A 68 21.29 -20.01 -8.58
C ASP A 68 19.82 -20.46 -8.49
N PHE A 69 18.97 -19.69 -7.78
CA PHE A 69 17.55 -19.97 -7.68
C PHE A 69 16.88 -19.97 -9.04
N GLN A 70 16.25 -21.09 -9.36
CA GLN A 70 15.38 -21.25 -10.52
C GLN A 70 13.99 -21.68 -10.07
N LEU A 71 12.98 -21.11 -10.73
CA LEU A 71 11.61 -21.60 -10.61
C LEU A 71 11.50 -22.99 -11.24
N PRO A 72 10.69 -23.90 -10.66
CA PRO A 72 10.29 -25.11 -11.36
C PRO A 72 9.74 -24.79 -12.76
N PRO A 73 10.08 -25.57 -13.81
CA PRO A 73 9.73 -25.24 -15.20
C PRO A 73 8.23 -24.99 -15.45
N GLU A 74 7.37 -25.75 -14.78
CA GLU A 74 5.91 -25.58 -14.86
C GLU A 74 5.49 -24.21 -14.31
N LEU A 75 6.01 -23.82 -13.16
CA LEU A 75 5.70 -22.55 -12.53
C LEU A 75 6.29 -21.36 -13.31
N ALA A 76 7.46 -21.54 -13.94
CA ALA A 76 8.04 -20.55 -14.83
C ALA A 76 7.14 -20.31 -16.06
N ALA A 77 6.61 -21.37 -16.66
CA ALA A 77 5.68 -21.26 -17.79
C ALA A 77 4.36 -20.57 -17.40
N GLU A 78 3.80 -20.90 -16.23
CA GLU A 78 2.61 -20.25 -15.67
C GLU A 78 2.84 -18.75 -15.40
N LEU A 79 4.02 -18.40 -14.89
CA LEU A 79 4.42 -17.01 -14.68
C LEU A 79 4.54 -16.27 -16.01
N ASP A 80 5.22 -16.85 -17.00
CA ASP A 80 5.38 -16.23 -18.33
C ASP A 80 4.02 -16.00 -19.01
N ALA A 81 3.09 -16.93 -18.87
CA ALA A 81 1.72 -16.77 -19.36
C ALA A 81 0.98 -15.64 -18.62
N CYS A 82 1.16 -15.52 -17.31
CA CYS A 82 0.59 -14.45 -16.49
C CYS A 82 1.14 -13.08 -16.92
N LEU A 83 2.47 -12.93 -17.02
CA LEU A 83 3.14 -11.65 -17.30
C LEU A 83 2.79 -11.08 -18.67
N LYS A 84 2.37 -11.90 -19.64
CA LYS A 84 1.86 -11.41 -20.94
C LYS A 84 0.62 -10.53 -20.80
N LYS A 85 -0.19 -10.76 -19.76
CA LYS A 85 -1.41 -9.99 -19.48
C LYS A 85 -1.16 -8.80 -18.53
N VAL A 86 -0.09 -8.85 -17.76
CA VAL A 86 0.33 -7.77 -16.86
C VAL A 86 0.84 -6.58 -17.67
N ALA A 87 0.50 -5.37 -17.21
CA ALA A 87 0.95 -4.13 -17.80
C ALA A 87 2.49 -4.00 -17.74
N TYR A 88 3.09 -3.40 -18.77
CA TYR A 88 4.54 -3.51 -19.01
C TYR A 88 5.39 -3.03 -17.82
N GLY A 89 5.01 -1.92 -17.19
CA GLY A 89 5.75 -1.35 -16.06
C GLY A 89 5.76 -2.24 -14.82
N ALA A 90 4.72 -3.06 -14.62
CA ALA A 90 4.58 -3.94 -13.45
C ALA A 90 5.22 -5.33 -13.64
N ARG A 91 5.56 -5.73 -14.89
CA ARG A 91 6.03 -7.11 -15.17
C ARG A 91 7.26 -7.51 -14.36
N LYS A 92 8.22 -6.60 -14.20
CA LYS A 92 9.49 -6.87 -13.48
C LYS A 92 9.21 -7.28 -12.04
N THR A 93 8.45 -6.46 -11.32
CA THR A 93 8.12 -6.62 -9.90
C THR A 93 7.10 -7.74 -9.68
N CYS A 94 6.12 -7.94 -10.57
CA CYS A 94 5.23 -9.11 -10.53
C CYS A 94 6.02 -10.43 -10.67
N GLY A 95 6.95 -10.48 -11.62
CA GLY A 95 7.83 -11.65 -11.81
C GLY A 95 8.71 -11.91 -10.60
N ALA A 96 9.27 -10.85 -10.03
CA ALA A 96 10.09 -10.94 -8.83
C ALA A 96 9.29 -11.39 -7.60
N ALA A 97 8.04 -10.93 -7.44
CA ALA A 97 7.15 -11.35 -6.36
C ALA A 97 6.87 -12.85 -6.38
N VAL A 98 6.59 -13.43 -7.56
CA VAL A 98 6.34 -14.87 -7.71
C VAL A 98 7.60 -15.70 -7.44
N ARG A 99 8.76 -15.26 -7.95
CA ARG A 99 10.05 -15.90 -7.62
C ARG A 99 10.32 -15.86 -6.12
N PHE A 100 10.07 -14.70 -5.50
CA PHE A 100 10.28 -14.50 -4.08
C PHE A 100 9.38 -15.39 -3.23
N ALA A 101 8.09 -15.50 -3.55
CA ALA A 101 7.18 -16.42 -2.86
C ALA A 101 7.68 -17.88 -2.94
N ALA A 102 8.12 -18.32 -4.12
CA ALA A 102 8.67 -19.67 -4.30
C ALA A 102 10.02 -19.89 -3.58
N LEU A 103 10.84 -18.86 -3.43
CA LEU A 103 12.08 -18.91 -2.66
C LEU A 103 11.78 -18.93 -1.16
N HIS A 104 10.87 -18.08 -0.68
CA HIS A 104 10.45 -17.97 0.71
C HIS A 104 9.83 -19.28 1.23
N ALA A 105 9.14 -20.03 0.38
CA ALA A 105 8.64 -21.36 0.69
C ALA A 105 9.72 -22.38 1.10
N ARG A 106 11.01 -22.11 0.82
CA ARG A 106 12.14 -23.02 1.11
C ARG A 106 12.72 -22.85 2.52
N GLY A 107 12.39 -21.77 3.23
CA GLY A 107 12.91 -21.53 4.57
C GLY A 107 12.66 -20.11 5.10
N ASP A 108 13.03 -19.90 6.36
CA ASP A 108 12.74 -18.65 7.05
C ASP A 108 13.61 -17.49 6.56
N ILE A 109 12.95 -16.44 6.09
CA ILE A 109 13.57 -15.15 5.80
C ILE A 109 13.18 -14.18 6.93
N ALA A 110 14.18 -13.60 7.59
CA ALA A 110 13.97 -12.72 8.75
C ALA A 110 13.48 -11.29 8.43
N LEU A 111 13.40 -10.92 7.14
CA LEU A 111 12.93 -9.61 6.70
C LEU A 111 11.43 -9.64 6.36
N PRO A 112 10.71 -8.50 6.48
CA PRO A 112 9.32 -8.40 6.07
C PRO A 112 9.13 -8.78 4.60
N ASP A 113 7.98 -9.37 4.26
CA ASP A 113 7.64 -9.68 2.87
C ASP A 113 7.77 -8.43 1.99
N LEU A 114 8.69 -8.47 1.03
CA LEU A 114 9.00 -7.34 0.18
C LEU A 114 7.82 -6.93 -0.70
N TYR A 115 7.13 -7.91 -1.29
CA TYR A 115 6.23 -7.67 -2.41
C TYR A 115 4.76 -7.58 -2.01
N GLU A 116 4.36 -8.10 -0.86
CA GLU A 116 2.96 -8.02 -0.40
C GLU A 116 2.33 -6.61 -0.52
N PRO A 117 2.95 -5.50 -0.05
CA PRO A 117 2.38 -4.17 -0.23
C PRO A 117 2.21 -3.80 -1.71
N LEU A 118 3.12 -4.25 -2.58
CA LEU A 118 3.07 -3.95 -4.00
C LEU A 118 2.05 -4.82 -4.75
N VAL A 119 1.82 -6.05 -4.30
CA VAL A 119 0.75 -6.91 -4.83
C VAL A 119 -0.60 -6.31 -4.47
N LEU A 120 -0.81 -5.90 -3.21
CA LEU A 120 -2.02 -5.18 -2.80
C LEU A 120 -2.21 -3.87 -3.57
N PHE A 121 -1.13 -3.17 -3.92
CA PHE A 121 -1.19 -2.00 -4.78
C PHE A 121 -1.75 -2.35 -6.16
N TYR A 122 -1.28 -3.43 -6.78
CA TYR A 122 -1.75 -3.89 -8.09
C TYR A 122 -3.21 -4.35 -8.06
N GLU A 123 -3.64 -5.02 -6.99
CA GLU A 123 -5.03 -5.43 -6.81
C GLU A 123 -6.00 -4.23 -6.74
N ARG A 124 -5.47 -3.03 -6.44
CA ARG A 124 -6.24 -1.79 -6.29
C ARG A 124 -6.10 -0.88 -7.51
N GLY A 125 -5.95 -1.46 -8.70
CA GLY A 125 -6.00 -0.76 -9.99
C GLY A 125 -4.71 -0.78 -10.81
N GLY A 126 -3.97 -1.87 -10.77
CA GLY A 126 -2.88 -2.14 -11.69
C GLY A 126 -1.64 -1.27 -11.49
N GLU A 127 -1.02 -0.84 -12.57
CA GLU A 127 0.36 -0.36 -12.58
C GLU A 127 0.59 1.05 -12.00
N PHE A 128 1.87 1.41 -11.91
CA PHE A 128 2.33 2.78 -11.75
C PHE A 128 3.22 3.13 -12.94
N LEU A 129 3.34 4.41 -13.25
CA LEU A 129 4.22 4.92 -14.30
C LEU A 129 5.37 5.69 -13.65
N GLN A 130 6.59 5.47 -14.14
CA GLN A 130 7.71 6.32 -13.80
C GLN A 130 7.82 7.42 -14.84
N ASP A 131 7.69 8.68 -14.43
CA ASP A 131 7.90 9.79 -15.35
C ASP A 131 9.41 10.04 -15.56
N GLY A 132 9.75 10.72 -16.66
CA GLY A 132 11.13 11.07 -16.97
C GLY A 132 11.79 12.05 -15.97
N ALA A 133 11.03 12.57 -15.00
CA ALA A 133 11.49 13.45 -13.93
C ALA A 133 11.71 12.72 -12.59
N GLY A 134 11.54 11.39 -12.57
CA GLY A 134 11.76 10.54 -11.40
C GLY A 134 10.60 10.53 -10.40
N LEU A 135 9.40 10.97 -10.78
CA LEU A 135 8.19 10.72 -10.02
C LEU A 135 7.58 9.36 -10.40
N LEU A 136 6.90 8.76 -9.43
CA LEU A 136 6.00 7.64 -9.64
C LEU A 136 4.58 8.20 -9.69
N ASP A 137 3.94 8.10 -10.85
CA ASP A 137 2.51 8.34 -11.00
C ASP A 137 1.76 7.05 -10.61
N LEU A 138 0.93 7.16 -9.57
CA LEU A 138 0.15 6.07 -9.01
C LEU A 138 -1.33 6.14 -9.45
N THR A 139 -1.65 7.00 -10.43
CA THR A 139 -2.99 7.34 -10.90
C THR A 139 -3.84 8.02 -9.84
N GLY A 140 -3.97 9.35 -9.95
CA GLY A 140 -4.68 10.19 -8.98
C GLY A 140 -3.76 10.78 -7.90
N VAL A 141 -2.56 10.24 -7.73
CA VAL A 141 -1.50 10.81 -6.89
C VAL A 141 -0.13 10.46 -7.44
N SER A 142 0.80 11.43 -7.41
CA SER A 142 2.20 11.20 -7.77
C SER A 142 3.07 11.33 -6.53
N ILE A 143 4.06 10.45 -6.40
CA ILE A 143 5.06 10.53 -5.34
C ILE A 143 6.45 10.65 -5.93
N ARG A 144 7.31 11.40 -5.26
CA ARG A 144 8.75 11.39 -5.54
C ARG A 144 9.42 10.48 -4.52
N PRO A 145 9.99 9.33 -4.92
CA PRO A 145 10.78 8.51 -4.01
C PRO A 145 11.90 9.34 -3.38
N ARG A 146 11.98 9.31 -2.05
CA ARG A 146 13.14 9.87 -1.32
C ARG A 146 14.36 8.96 -1.48
N LYS A 147 15.50 9.39 -0.93
CA LYS A 147 16.71 8.56 -0.88
C LYS A 147 16.45 7.31 -0.04
N LEU A 148 17.17 6.24 -0.33
CA LEU A 148 17.11 4.96 0.40
C LEU A 148 17.16 5.14 1.92
N GLN A 149 18.07 5.99 2.43
CA GLN A 149 18.21 6.26 3.87
C GLN A 149 16.97 6.90 4.52
N ASN A 150 16.19 7.67 3.76
CA ASN A 150 14.94 8.22 4.28
C ASN A 150 13.89 7.11 4.43
N HIS A 151 13.82 6.19 3.48
CA HIS A 151 12.91 5.04 3.55
C HIS A 151 13.30 4.06 4.66
N LEU A 152 14.59 3.87 4.94
CA LEU A 152 15.01 3.07 6.10
C LEU A 152 14.54 3.65 7.45
N ALA A 153 14.38 4.98 7.53
CA ALA A 153 13.96 5.68 8.74
C ALA A 153 12.44 5.86 8.87
N ASP A 154 11.66 5.49 7.85
CA ASP A 154 10.21 5.66 7.86
C ASP A 154 9.53 4.68 8.82
N LEU A 155 8.44 5.14 9.44
CA LEU A 155 7.56 4.28 10.23
C LEU A 155 6.90 3.24 9.32
N PRO A 156 6.75 1.98 9.78
CA PRO A 156 6.12 0.94 8.99
C PRO A 156 4.61 1.18 8.85
N PHE A 157 4.09 0.92 7.66
CA PHE A 157 2.65 0.82 7.44
C PHE A 157 2.26 -0.66 7.40
N LEU A 158 1.60 -1.15 8.46
CA LEU A 158 1.32 -2.58 8.67
C LEU A 158 -0.17 -2.94 8.44
N THR A 159 -0.92 -2.01 7.89
CA THR A 159 -2.38 -2.10 7.76
C THR A 159 -2.76 -2.63 6.38
N PHE A 160 -2.79 -3.96 6.23
CA PHE A 160 -3.08 -4.63 4.94
C PHE A 160 -4.48 -5.26 4.85
N ASP A 161 -5.31 -5.11 5.89
CA ASP A 161 -6.70 -5.59 5.85
C ASP A 161 -7.52 -4.77 4.83
N GLY A 162 -8.19 -5.46 3.91
CA GLY A 162 -8.92 -4.83 2.81
C GLY A 162 -9.97 -3.81 3.27
N ARG A 163 -10.74 -4.13 4.33
CA ARG A 163 -11.75 -3.21 4.88
C ARG A 163 -11.11 -1.94 5.41
N THR A 164 -9.93 -2.04 5.98
CA THR A 164 -9.19 -0.87 6.44
C THR A 164 -8.65 -0.04 5.28
N LEU A 165 -8.07 -0.68 4.26
CA LEU A 165 -7.62 0.02 3.05
C LEU A 165 -8.78 0.75 2.36
N ASP A 166 -9.94 0.09 2.25
CA ASP A 166 -11.15 0.68 1.67
C ASP A 166 -11.66 1.87 2.50
N ALA A 167 -11.55 1.81 3.82
CA ALA A 167 -11.91 2.94 4.70
C ALA A 167 -10.95 4.14 4.54
N LEU A 168 -9.69 3.94 4.16
CA LEU A 168 -8.74 5.04 3.93
C LEU A 168 -9.00 5.77 2.62
N ASP A 169 -9.70 5.14 1.70
CA ASP A 169 -9.96 5.69 0.38
C ASP A 169 -11.17 6.62 0.35
N ALA A 170 -11.01 7.73 -0.37
CA ALA A 170 -12.08 8.62 -0.76
C ALA A 170 -11.56 9.62 -1.81
N LYS A 171 -12.50 10.22 -2.55
CA LYS A 171 -12.19 11.29 -3.50
C LYS A 171 -11.80 12.58 -2.75
N GLY A 172 -10.80 13.27 -3.28
CA GLY A 172 -10.32 14.54 -2.77
C GLY A 172 -9.11 14.44 -1.83
N ARG A 173 -8.60 15.60 -1.41
CA ARG A 173 -7.48 15.67 -0.46
C ARG A 173 -7.99 15.39 0.95
N ILE A 174 -7.39 14.43 1.63
CA ILE A 174 -7.79 14.00 2.99
C ILE A 174 -6.77 14.52 4.01
N THR A 175 -7.27 14.99 5.15
CA THR A 175 -6.48 15.19 6.39
C THR A 175 -7.17 14.47 7.53
N TYR A 176 -6.40 13.82 8.40
CA TYR A 176 -6.91 13.04 9.51
C TYR A 176 -6.69 13.75 10.84
N HIS A 177 -7.65 13.59 11.75
CA HIS A 177 -7.67 14.24 13.05
C HIS A 177 -8.17 13.28 14.12
N VAL A 178 -7.72 13.49 15.35
CA VAL A 178 -8.21 12.79 16.55
C VAL A 178 -8.35 13.79 17.68
N ALA A 179 -9.04 13.41 18.76
CA ALA A 179 -9.02 14.21 19.98
C ALA A 179 -7.58 14.38 20.49
N ALA A 180 -7.27 15.50 21.15
CA ALA A 180 -5.90 15.79 21.63
C ALA A 180 -5.39 14.76 22.66
N ASP A 181 -6.29 14.14 23.41
CA ASP A 181 -5.99 13.02 24.33
C ASP A 181 -5.96 11.65 23.62
N ARG A 182 -6.12 11.63 22.29
CA ARG A 182 -6.20 10.45 21.42
C ARG A 182 -7.35 9.51 21.77
N SER A 183 -8.37 10.01 22.49
CA SER A 183 -9.57 9.26 22.77
C SER A 183 -10.60 9.39 21.63
N GLY A 184 -11.44 8.37 21.50
CA GLY A 184 -12.57 8.41 20.57
C GLY A 184 -12.20 8.11 19.11
N PRO A 185 -13.11 8.43 18.18
CA PRO A 185 -13.00 8.00 16.79
C PRO A 185 -12.04 8.89 15.99
N VAL A 186 -11.50 8.31 14.91
CA VAL A 186 -10.77 9.07 13.89
C VAL A 186 -11.75 9.96 13.13
N LEU A 187 -11.36 11.21 12.91
CA LEU A 187 -12.04 12.13 12.02
C LEU A 187 -11.20 12.34 10.76
N ARG A 188 -11.87 12.63 9.65
CA ARG A 188 -11.20 13.10 8.44
C ARG A 188 -11.90 14.31 7.86
N ARG A 189 -11.11 15.22 7.30
CA ARG A 189 -11.57 16.35 6.48
C ARG A 189 -11.16 16.09 5.05
N ARG A 190 -12.14 16.05 4.15
CA ARG A 190 -11.95 15.88 2.71
C ARG A 190 -12.23 17.18 1.97
N LEU A 191 -11.30 17.60 1.12
CA LEU A 191 -11.48 18.69 0.18
C LEU A 191 -11.65 18.12 -1.23
N PHE A 192 -12.85 18.22 -1.79
CA PHE A 192 -13.18 17.70 -3.12
C PHE A 192 -14.03 18.71 -3.88
N LYS A 193 -13.65 19.07 -5.12
CA LYS A 193 -14.36 20.07 -5.95
C LYS A 193 -14.68 21.39 -5.22
N ALA A 194 -13.74 21.87 -4.39
CA ALA A 194 -13.88 23.06 -3.54
C ALA A 194 -14.94 22.95 -2.42
N GLU A 195 -15.51 21.76 -2.21
CA GLU A 195 -16.37 21.45 -1.06
C GLU A 195 -15.55 20.76 0.03
N GLN A 196 -15.81 21.15 1.28
CA GLN A 196 -15.23 20.54 2.47
C GLN A 196 -16.25 19.59 3.09
N HIS A 197 -15.83 18.35 3.34
CA HIS A 197 -16.62 17.34 4.05
C HIS A 197 -15.86 16.87 5.28
N ASP A 198 -16.43 17.10 6.45
CA ASP A 198 -15.90 16.59 7.71
C ASP A 198 -16.66 15.30 8.05
N GLU A 199 -15.92 14.23 8.34
CA GLU A 199 -16.47 12.89 8.54
C GLU A 199 -15.83 12.24 9.78
N VAL A 200 -16.58 11.38 10.46
CA VAL A 200 -16.12 10.57 11.60
C VAL A 200 -16.22 9.09 11.26
N PHE A 201 -15.20 8.31 11.63
CA PHE A 201 -15.23 6.86 11.45
C PHE A 201 -15.96 6.20 12.61
N THR A 202 -17.01 5.44 12.32
CA THR A 202 -17.91 4.89 13.34
C THR A 202 -17.64 3.40 13.61
N PRO A 203 -18.13 2.85 14.74
CA PRO A 203 -18.06 1.41 15.03
C PRO A 203 -18.70 0.52 13.96
N GLU A 204 -19.63 1.05 13.17
CA GLU A 204 -20.25 0.37 12.04
C GLU A 204 -19.35 0.32 10.78
N LEU A 205 -18.07 0.67 10.93
CA LEU A 205 -17.02 0.60 9.91
C LEU A 205 -17.30 1.46 8.67
N ARG A 206 -17.89 2.64 8.89
CA ARG A 206 -18.17 3.62 7.85
C ARG A 206 -17.84 5.04 8.29
N TRP A 207 -17.67 5.91 7.32
CA TRP A 207 -17.53 7.35 7.52
C TRP A 207 -18.92 8.01 7.52
N GLU A 208 -19.22 8.79 8.55
CA GLU A 208 -20.47 9.56 8.65
C GLU A 208 -20.16 11.07 8.71
N PRO A 209 -21.01 11.92 8.09
CA PRO A 209 -20.85 13.37 8.19
C PRO A 209 -20.83 13.86 9.64
N THR A 210 -19.98 14.83 9.94
CA THR A 210 -19.87 15.41 11.27
C THR A 210 -19.53 16.89 11.24
N ASP A 211 -19.98 17.64 12.24
CA ASP A 211 -19.65 19.06 12.43
C ASP A 211 -18.48 19.27 13.41
N ARG A 212 -17.88 18.21 13.94
CA ARG A 212 -16.91 18.31 15.06
C ARG A 212 -15.70 19.17 14.75
N LEU A 213 -15.12 19.05 13.56
CA LEU A 213 -13.93 19.83 13.16
C LEU A 213 -14.34 21.29 12.87
N ARG A 214 -15.39 21.52 12.07
CA ARG A 214 -15.95 22.86 11.84
C ARG A 214 -16.26 23.61 13.14
N LEU A 215 -16.92 22.97 14.10
CA LEU A 215 -17.26 23.57 15.39
C LEU A 215 -16.03 23.86 16.27
N ALA A 216 -14.95 23.07 16.13
CA ALA A 216 -13.69 23.33 16.83
C ALA A 216 -12.97 24.54 16.24
N ASP A 217 -12.97 24.66 14.90
CA ASP A 217 -12.40 25.81 14.17
C ASP A 217 -13.15 27.11 14.55
N GLU A 218 -14.49 27.09 14.55
CA GLU A 218 -15.34 28.25 14.89
C GLU A 218 -15.13 28.75 16.33
N LYS A 219 -14.84 27.83 17.26
CA LYS A 219 -14.60 28.16 18.66
C LYS A 219 -13.16 28.61 18.94
N GLY A 220 -12.27 28.53 17.95
CA GLY A 220 -10.83 28.76 18.13
C GLY A 220 -10.20 27.76 19.10
N THR A 221 -10.76 26.55 19.20
CA THR A 221 -10.31 25.51 20.12
C THR A 221 -9.36 24.54 19.42
N ASP A 222 -8.23 25.04 18.94
CA ASP A 222 -7.16 24.24 18.31
C ASP A 222 -6.65 23.10 19.23
N ALA A 223 -6.95 23.16 20.53
CA ALA A 223 -6.60 22.15 21.52
C ALA A 223 -7.55 20.94 21.59
N VAL A 224 -8.69 20.92 20.87
CA VAL A 224 -9.68 19.83 21.01
C VAL A 224 -9.35 18.66 20.08
N HIS A 225 -8.97 18.95 18.83
CA HIS A 225 -8.56 17.94 17.87
C HIS A 225 -7.20 18.29 17.29
N VAL A 226 -6.35 17.29 17.12
CA VAL A 226 -5.02 17.42 16.53
C VAL A 226 -4.97 16.68 15.21
N GLN A 227 -4.31 17.28 14.22
CA GLN A 227 -4.05 16.63 12.95
C GLN A 227 -3.00 15.52 13.15
N ILE A 228 -3.26 14.35 12.56
CA ILE A 228 -2.36 13.18 12.60
C ILE A 228 -1.93 12.78 11.19
N GLY A 229 -0.89 11.94 11.12
CA GLY A 229 -0.40 11.37 9.87
C GLY A 229 -1.28 10.23 9.36
N ASP A 230 -1.14 9.89 8.08
CA ASP A 230 -1.95 8.84 7.45
C ASP A 230 -1.70 7.44 8.04
N ILE A 231 -0.45 7.14 8.43
CA ILE A 231 -0.09 5.84 9.05
C ILE A 231 -0.80 5.69 10.38
N GLU A 232 -0.74 6.71 11.23
CA GLU A 232 -1.42 6.72 12.53
C GLU A 232 -2.94 6.63 12.36
N ALA A 233 -3.52 7.34 11.39
CA ALA A 233 -4.94 7.24 11.07
C ALA A 233 -5.32 5.81 10.65
N ALA A 234 -4.50 5.16 9.82
CA ALA A 234 -4.72 3.78 9.40
C ALA A 234 -4.64 2.78 10.54
N GLU A 235 -3.74 2.96 11.50
CA GLU A 235 -3.64 2.11 12.70
C GLU A 235 -4.91 2.21 13.56
N LEU A 236 -5.43 3.43 13.75
CA LEU A 236 -6.65 3.66 14.53
C LEU A 236 -7.91 3.13 13.84
N VAL A 237 -8.02 3.30 12.51
CA VAL A 237 -9.09 2.68 11.71
C VAL A 237 -8.99 1.16 11.80
N GLN A 238 -7.79 0.59 11.68
CA GLN A 238 -7.57 -0.86 11.78
C GLN A 238 -7.96 -1.40 13.16
N ALA A 239 -7.63 -0.68 14.23
CA ALA A 239 -8.01 -1.05 15.59
C ALA A 239 -9.53 -1.16 15.73
N THR A 240 -10.26 -0.23 15.11
CA THR A 240 -11.73 -0.24 15.07
C THR A 240 -12.27 -1.43 14.27
N VAL A 241 -11.72 -1.70 13.08
CA VAL A 241 -12.09 -2.86 12.25
C VAL A 241 -11.87 -4.20 12.96
N ARG A 242 -10.74 -4.32 13.68
CA ARG A 242 -10.42 -5.52 14.46
C ARG A 242 -11.36 -5.70 15.65
N GLY A 243 -11.69 -4.62 16.36
CA GLY A 243 -12.65 -4.65 17.48
C GLY A 243 -14.04 -5.11 17.05
N ALA A 244 -14.52 -4.65 15.89
CA ALA A 244 -15.81 -5.07 15.33
C ALA A 244 -15.82 -6.52 14.84
N SER A 245 -14.67 -7.08 14.44
CA SER A 245 -14.57 -8.47 13.96
C SER A 245 -14.45 -9.50 15.10
N GLY A 246 -14.16 -9.04 16.32
CA GLY A 246 -14.05 -9.88 17.52
C GLY A 246 -15.25 -9.79 18.47
N SER A 247 -16.32 -9.09 18.06
CA SER A 247 -17.60 -8.97 18.78
C SER A 247 -18.67 -9.83 18.09
#